data_AF-A0A226DLQ3-F1
#
_entry.id   AF-A0A226DLQ3-F1
#
_cell.length_a   1.000
_cell.length_b   1.000
_cell.length_c   1.000
_cell.angle_alpha   90.00
_cell.angle_beta   90.00
_cell.angle_gamma   90.00
#
_symmetry.space_group_name_H-M   'P 1'
#
loop_
_entity.id
_entity.type
_entity.pdbx_description
1 polymer ?
#
loop_
_entity_poly.entity_id
_entity_poly.type
_entity_poly.pdbx_seq_one_letter_code
_entity_poly.pdbx_strand_id
1 'polypeptide(L)'
;MERHKLYEALFKAFKSANPNMKHQACDTEVSRIWKNLKKQDNFQEAAEGEIKKWKEKAAQKHKTLDAFWVRRAGSSKKSVRIAPVQEALKKKIATLQTDIVYLTRKKDQGMATEDQLNQLKEAKSEVSKAEKDLKLKEVGQARSQKKRDGDIKLLQELEESNPDVSGLLRKRPKPGRPRIEDKQPELLKTIVDIATYGSGADQRRRSDTIRTVMTLEELT
;
A
#
# COMPACT_ATOMS: atom_id res chain seq x y z
N MET A 1 -29.64 29.27 28.82
CA MET A 1 -30.14 28.79 27.50
C MET A 1 -31.57 28.29 27.64
N GLU A 2 -32.44 28.56 26.66
CA GLU A 2 -33.79 27.99 26.57
C GLU A 2 -33.74 26.45 26.60
N ARG A 3 -34.63 25.79 27.36
CA ARG A 3 -34.64 24.33 27.51
C ARG A 3 -34.76 23.60 26.16
N HIS A 4 -35.48 24.19 25.21
CA HIS A 4 -35.61 23.66 23.86
C HIS A 4 -34.27 23.66 23.10
N LYS A 5 -33.49 24.74 23.19
CA LYS A 5 -32.16 24.86 22.56
C LYS A 5 -31.16 23.84 23.11
N LEU A 6 -31.24 23.53 24.40
CA LEU A 6 -30.42 22.48 25.03
C LEU A 6 -30.79 21.08 24.54
N TYR A 7 -32.08 20.79 24.32
CA TYR A 7 -32.52 19.53 23.74
C TYR A 7 -32.01 19.36 22.30
N GLU A 8 -32.17 20.39 21.47
CA GLU A 8 -31.68 20.39 20.09
C GLU A 8 -30.17 20.19 20.02
N ALA A 9 -29.41 20.86 20.91
CA ALA A 9 -27.97 20.71 21.01
C ALA A 9 -27.55 19.29 21.43
N LEU A 10 -28.27 18.68 22.38
CA LEU A 10 -28.05 17.29 22.81
C LEU A 10 -28.36 16.30 21.69
N PHE A 11 -29.50 16.49 21.01
CA PHE A 11 -29.91 15.65 19.89
C PHE A 11 -28.89 15.70 18.74
N LYS A 12 -28.45 16.90 18.37
CA LYS A 12 -27.44 17.11 17.33
C LYS A 12 -26.10 16.48 17.71
N ALA A 13 -25.65 16.64 18.96
CA ALA A 13 -24.42 16.02 19.46
C ALA A 13 -24.50 14.49 19.44
N PHE A 14 -25.61 13.91 19.92
CA PHE A 14 -25.82 12.46 19.94
C PHE A 14 -25.87 11.86 18.53
N LYS A 15 -26.59 12.51 17.59
CA LYS A 15 -26.65 12.09 16.18
C LYS A 15 -25.28 12.17 15.52
N SER A 16 -24.50 13.22 15.79
CA SER A 16 -23.14 13.34 15.25
C SER A 16 -22.19 12.25 15.74
N ALA A 17 -22.37 11.79 16.98
CA ALA A 17 -21.60 10.69 17.54
C ALA A 17 -22.02 9.31 16.98
N ASN A 18 -23.25 9.18 16.47
CA ASN A 18 -23.82 7.92 15.97
C ASN A 18 -24.46 8.08 14.57
N PRO A 19 -23.67 8.24 13.49
CA PRO A 19 -24.19 8.52 12.15
C PRO A 19 -25.06 7.39 11.56
N ASN A 20 -24.81 6.14 11.97
CA ASN A 20 -25.47 4.96 11.41
C ASN A 20 -26.80 4.60 12.10
N MET A 21 -27.17 5.32 13.17
CA MET A 21 -28.44 5.07 13.87
C MET A 21 -29.60 5.76 13.13
N LYS A 22 -30.73 5.05 13.01
CA LYS A 22 -31.97 5.62 12.47
C LYS A 22 -32.46 6.77 13.34
N HIS A 23 -33.02 7.80 12.73
CA HIS A 23 -33.47 9.02 13.42
C HIS A 23 -34.44 8.74 14.59
N GLN A 24 -35.41 7.85 14.39
CA GLN A 24 -36.38 7.45 15.42
C GLN A 24 -35.69 6.82 16.65
N ALA A 25 -34.70 5.96 16.43
CA ALA A 25 -33.95 5.34 17.52
C ALA A 25 -33.06 6.34 18.27
N CYS A 26 -32.54 7.35 17.58
CA CYS A 26 -31.84 8.46 18.23
C CYS A 26 -32.79 9.28 19.10
N ASP A 27 -34.01 9.55 18.63
CA ASP A 27 -34.99 10.36 19.34
C ASP A 27 -35.51 9.67 20.60
N THR A 28 -35.76 8.35 20.55
CA THR A 28 -36.13 7.57 21.74
C THR A 28 -35.05 7.60 22.82
N GLU A 29 -33.79 7.48 22.43
CA GLU A 29 -32.65 7.48 23.36
C GLU A 29 -32.35 8.87 23.92
N VAL A 30 -32.36 9.90 23.08
CA VAL A 30 -32.17 11.28 23.53
C VAL A 30 -33.33 11.72 24.42
N SER A 31 -34.56 11.32 24.11
CA SER A 31 -35.72 11.56 24.97
C SER A 31 -35.60 10.86 26.33
N ARG A 32 -35.04 9.64 26.37
CA ARG A 32 -34.77 8.91 27.61
C ARG A 32 -33.74 9.64 28.47
N ILE A 33 -32.61 10.05 27.86
CA ILE A 33 -31.55 10.82 28.51
C ILE A 33 -32.12 12.15 29.03
N TRP A 34 -32.91 12.84 28.22
CA TRP A 34 -33.53 14.12 28.57
C TRP A 34 -34.53 14.02 29.73
N LYS A 35 -35.34 12.96 29.79
CA LYS A 35 -36.25 12.69 30.91
C LYS A 35 -35.50 12.44 32.21
N ASN A 36 -34.33 11.81 32.16
CA ASN A 36 -33.49 11.58 33.33
C ASN A 36 -32.80 12.87 33.79
N LEU A 37 -32.30 13.68 32.84
CA LEU A 37 -31.70 14.99 33.15
C LEU A 37 -32.71 15.93 33.81
N LYS A 38 -33.97 15.94 33.34
CA LYS A 38 -35.07 16.75 33.93
C LYS A 38 -35.35 16.48 35.41
N LYS A 39 -34.92 15.33 35.95
CA LYS A 39 -35.13 14.96 37.36
C LYS A 39 -34.02 15.48 38.27
N GLN A 40 -32.96 16.06 37.72
CA GLN A 40 -31.83 16.57 38.50
C GLN A 40 -32.03 18.07 38.80
N ASP A 41 -31.66 18.48 40.01
CA ASP A 41 -31.77 19.87 40.46
C ASP A 41 -30.85 20.81 39.66
N ASN A 42 -29.68 20.32 39.23
CA ASN A 42 -28.70 21.05 38.41
C ASN A 42 -28.87 20.75 36.91
N PHE A 43 -30.10 20.88 36.41
CA PHE A 43 -30.50 20.49 35.05
C PHE A 43 -29.62 21.07 33.93
N GLN A 44 -29.28 22.36 34.00
CA GLN A 44 -28.53 23.05 32.94
C GLN A 44 -27.09 22.53 32.84
N GLU A 45 -26.38 22.46 33.96
CA GLU A 45 -25.00 21.97 34.02
C GLU A 45 -24.92 20.50 33.59
N ALA A 46 -25.87 19.67 34.03
CA ALA A 46 -25.93 18.26 33.67
C ALA A 46 -26.21 18.06 32.17
N ALA A 47 -27.11 18.86 31.59
CA ALA A 47 -27.40 18.81 30.16
C ALA A 47 -26.19 19.25 29.31
N GLU A 48 -25.49 20.31 29.73
CA GLU A 48 -24.27 20.77 29.05
C GLU A 48 -23.12 19.75 29.17
N GLY A 49 -22.98 19.09 30.31
CA GLY A 49 -22.03 17.99 30.52
C GLY A 49 -22.27 16.81 29.58
N GLU A 50 -23.52 16.36 29.41
CA GLU A 50 -23.86 15.31 28.46
C GLU A 50 -23.65 15.77 27.00
N ILE A 51 -24.02 17.01 26.64
CA ILE A 51 -23.71 17.57 25.31
C ILE A 51 -22.21 17.52 25.02
N LYS A 52 -21.37 17.92 25.99
CA LYS A 52 -19.91 17.92 25.86
C LYS A 52 -19.37 16.51 25.63
N LYS A 53 -19.83 15.54 26.43
CA LYS A 53 -19.46 14.12 26.30
C LYS A 53 -19.77 13.54 24.93
N TRP A 54 -20.94 13.83 24.36
CA TRP A 54 -21.29 13.35 23.02
C TRP A 54 -20.49 14.05 21.91
N LYS A 55 -20.20 15.35 22.05
CA LYS A 55 -19.32 16.08 21.13
C LYS A 55 -17.88 15.53 21.16
N GLU A 56 -17.34 15.23 22.33
CA GLU A 56 -16.01 14.63 22.49
C GLU A 56 -15.97 13.24 21.84
N LYS A 57 -17.00 12.42 22.04
CA LYS A 57 -17.10 11.10 21.40
C LYS A 57 -17.14 11.19 19.87
N ALA A 58 -17.86 12.16 19.32
CA ALA A 58 -17.87 12.43 17.88
C ALA A 58 -16.49 12.88 17.38
N ALA A 59 -15.86 13.84 18.07
CA ALA A 59 -14.53 14.34 17.71
C ALA A 59 -13.46 13.24 17.75
N GLN A 60 -13.54 12.31 18.70
CA GLN A 60 -12.58 11.21 18.80
C GLN A 60 -12.70 10.22 17.64
N LYS A 61 -13.91 9.90 17.20
CA LYS A 61 -14.13 9.10 15.98
C LYS A 61 -13.54 9.78 14.74
N HIS A 62 -13.75 11.10 14.61
CA HIS A 62 -13.14 11.89 13.53
C HIS A 62 -11.62 11.82 13.56
N LYS A 63 -10.99 12.02 14.72
CA LYS A 63 -9.52 11.90 14.87
C LYS A 63 -8.99 10.50 14.52
N THR A 64 -9.71 9.44 14.88
CA THR A 64 -9.32 8.07 14.51
C THR A 64 -9.39 7.86 13.00
N LEU A 65 -10.43 8.39 12.34
CA LEU A 65 -10.56 8.34 10.89
C LEU A 65 -9.48 9.16 10.20
N ASP A 66 -9.20 10.38 10.68
CA ASP A 66 -8.13 11.23 10.14
C ASP A 66 -6.77 10.54 10.28
N ALA A 67 -6.48 9.94 11.44
CA ALA A 67 -5.26 9.16 11.65
C ALA A 67 -5.16 7.95 10.71
N PHE A 68 -6.28 7.25 10.48
CA PHE A 68 -6.36 6.13 9.53
C PHE A 68 -6.05 6.59 8.10
N TRP A 69 -6.65 7.71 7.66
CA TRP A 69 -6.42 8.26 6.32
C TRP A 69 -5.01 8.80 6.14
N VAL A 70 -4.42 9.46 7.16
CA VAL A 70 -3.02 9.88 7.15
C VAL A 70 -2.08 8.68 7.04
N ARG A 71 -2.33 7.60 7.80
CA ARG A 71 -1.53 6.36 7.72
C ARG A 71 -1.61 5.71 6.35
N ARG A 72 -2.80 5.67 5.75
CA ARG A 72 -3.03 5.13 4.41
C ARG A 72 -2.43 6.03 3.31
N ALA A 73 -2.52 7.35 3.45
CA ALA A 73 -1.89 8.30 2.54
C ALA A 73 -0.35 8.20 2.62
N GLY A 74 0.21 7.97 3.81
CA GLY A 74 1.63 7.68 4.01
C GLY A 74 2.12 6.42 3.29
N SER A 75 1.25 5.39 3.16
CA SER A 75 1.50 4.19 2.36
C SER A 75 1.44 4.42 0.84
N SER A 76 0.84 5.53 0.39
CA SER A 76 0.72 5.90 -1.03
C SER A 76 1.83 6.82 -1.53
N LYS A 77 2.81 7.19 -0.68
CA LYS A 77 4.07 7.75 -1.20
C LYS A 77 4.62 6.70 -2.15
N LYS A 78 4.45 6.91 -3.47
CA LYS A 78 5.19 6.21 -4.51
C LYS A 78 6.59 6.12 -3.95
N SER A 79 7.05 4.91 -3.62
CA SER A 79 8.43 4.77 -3.20
C SER A 79 9.21 5.32 -4.38
N VAL A 80 9.79 6.51 -4.22
CA VAL A 80 10.82 6.97 -5.13
C VAL A 80 11.76 5.79 -5.10
N ARG A 81 11.87 5.05 -6.21
CA ARG A 81 12.74 3.90 -6.27
C ARG A 81 14.13 4.46 -6.05
N ILE A 82 14.55 4.46 -4.78
CA ILE A 82 15.82 5.02 -4.36
C ILE A 82 16.81 4.19 -5.14
N ALA A 83 17.54 4.81 -6.08
CA ALA A 83 18.62 4.13 -6.77
C ALA A 83 19.75 4.04 -5.75
N PRO A 84 19.91 2.90 -5.03
CA PRO A 84 20.72 2.85 -3.81
C PRO A 84 22.19 3.15 -4.13
N VAL A 85 22.64 2.78 -5.32
CA VAL A 85 23.98 3.07 -5.85
C VAL A 85 24.16 4.55 -6.15
N GLN A 86 23.17 5.24 -6.73
CA GLN A 86 23.28 6.68 -7.01
C GLN A 86 23.29 7.49 -5.71
N GLU A 87 22.47 7.12 -4.72
CA GLU A 87 22.48 7.76 -3.41
C GLU A 87 23.77 7.52 -2.63
N ALA A 88 24.34 6.32 -2.71
CA ALA A 88 25.66 6.04 -2.14
C ALA A 88 26.75 6.92 -2.77
N LEU A 89 26.72 7.09 -4.10
CA LEU A 89 27.65 7.97 -4.81
C LEU A 89 27.45 9.44 -4.44
N LYS A 90 26.21 9.94 -4.36
CA LYS A 90 25.90 11.31 -3.92
C LYS A 90 26.39 11.58 -2.50
N LYS A 91 26.18 10.63 -1.57
CA LYS A 91 26.70 10.73 -0.20
C LYS A 91 28.22 10.78 -0.20
N LYS A 92 28.90 9.91 -0.97
CA LYS A 92 30.37 9.92 -1.09
C LYS A 92 30.89 11.26 -1.67
N ILE A 93 30.20 11.80 -2.68
CA ILE A 93 30.55 13.11 -3.26
C ILE A 93 30.40 14.21 -2.20
N ALA A 94 29.29 14.21 -1.45
CA ALA A 94 29.06 15.21 -0.41
C ALA A 94 30.13 15.17 0.69
N THR A 95 30.51 13.99 1.17
CA THR A 95 31.57 13.85 2.18
C THR A 95 32.94 14.30 1.64
N LEU A 96 33.29 13.90 0.42
CA LEU A 96 34.55 14.34 -0.18
C LEU A 96 34.58 15.84 -0.45
N GLN A 97 33.45 16.46 -0.81
CA GLN A 97 33.34 17.90 -0.98
C GLN A 97 33.53 18.64 0.36
N THR A 98 32.97 18.13 1.47
CA THR A 98 33.22 18.72 2.80
C THR A 98 34.69 18.62 3.19
N ASP A 99 35.33 17.49 2.90
CA ASP A 99 36.75 17.27 3.19
C ASP A 99 37.64 18.18 2.35
N ILE A 100 37.31 18.37 1.06
CA ILE A 100 38.01 19.31 0.18
C ILE A 100 37.91 20.73 0.71
N VAL A 101 36.74 21.18 1.15
CA VAL A 101 36.56 22.53 1.71
C VAL A 101 37.40 22.71 2.97
N TYR A 102 37.39 21.71 3.86
CA TYR A 102 38.20 21.73 5.08
C TYR A 102 39.71 21.79 4.78
N LEU A 103 40.21 20.91 3.92
CA LEU A 103 41.62 20.86 3.55
C LEU A 103 42.06 22.10 2.77
N THR A 104 41.18 22.67 1.93
CA THR A 104 41.46 23.91 1.20
C THR A 104 41.60 25.08 2.18
N ARG A 105 40.70 25.18 3.17
CA ARG A 105 40.79 26.22 4.20
C ARG A 105 42.08 26.11 5.02
N LYS A 106 42.51 24.90 5.38
CA LYS A 106 43.79 24.69 6.06
C LYS A 106 44.99 25.07 5.20
N LYS A 107 44.94 24.75 3.89
CA LYS A 107 45.95 25.16 2.93
C LYS A 107 46.07 26.68 2.87
N ASP A 108 44.94 27.37 2.75
CA ASP A 108 44.90 28.83 2.60
C ASP A 108 45.34 29.55 3.89
N GLN A 109 45.24 28.89 5.04
CA GLN A 109 45.77 29.35 6.33
C GLN A 109 47.27 29.06 6.52
N GLY A 110 47.92 28.37 5.57
CA GLY A 110 49.33 27.98 5.68
C GLY A 110 49.60 26.90 6.73
N MET A 111 48.56 26.21 7.24
CA MET A 111 48.64 25.19 8.30
C MET A 111 48.51 23.75 7.77
N ALA A 112 48.54 23.55 6.46
CA ALA A 112 48.42 22.23 5.86
C ALA A 112 49.74 21.46 5.90
N THR A 113 49.71 20.21 6.35
CA THR A 113 50.83 19.28 6.20
C THR A 113 50.93 18.76 4.77
N GLU A 114 52.08 18.23 4.38
CA GLU A 114 52.29 17.67 3.03
C GLU A 114 51.34 16.49 2.75
N ASP A 115 51.07 15.66 3.75
CA ASP A 115 50.05 14.59 3.68
C ASP A 115 48.65 15.14 3.42
N GLN A 116 48.28 16.28 4.03
CA GLN A 116 46.98 16.92 3.81
C GLN A 116 46.86 17.51 2.41
N LEU A 117 47.97 17.95 1.80
CA LEU A 117 48.01 18.39 0.41
C LEU A 117 47.82 17.23 -0.56
N ASN A 118 48.45 16.08 -0.29
CA ASN A 118 48.26 14.85 -1.05
C ASN A 118 46.82 14.35 -0.94
N GLN A 119 46.24 14.32 0.26
CA GLN A 119 44.83 13.99 0.49
C GLN A 119 43.89 14.94 -0.25
N LEU A 120 44.20 16.23 -0.33
CA LEU A 120 43.40 17.20 -1.09
C LEU A 120 43.44 16.93 -2.60
N LYS A 121 44.60 16.52 -3.13
CA LYS A 121 44.74 16.15 -4.55
C LYS A 121 43.98 14.85 -4.85
N GLU A 122 44.09 13.87 -3.97
CA GLU A 122 43.38 12.59 -4.07
C GLU A 122 41.86 12.77 -3.99
N ALA A 123 41.37 13.50 -2.98
CA ALA A 123 39.95 13.79 -2.80
C ALA A 123 39.35 14.51 -4.01
N LYS A 124 40.05 15.49 -4.61
CA LYS A 124 39.63 16.13 -5.86
C LYS A 124 39.55 15.14 -7.04
N SER A 125 40.53 14.23 -7.15
CA SER A 125 40.51 13.19 -8.17
C SER A 125 39.35 12.21 -7.97
N GLU A 126 39.04 11.87 -6.72
CA GLU A 126 37.95 10.96 -6.37
C GLU A 126 36.58 11.57 -6.61
N VAL A 127 36.38 12.85 -6.29
CA VAL A 127 35.15 13.58 -6.64
C VAL A 127 34.93 13.55 -8.15
N SER A 128 35.96 13.84 -8.94
CA SER A 128 35.83 13.81 -10.41
C SER A 128 35.45 12.42 -10.94
N LYS A 129 36.01 11.35 -10.36
CA LYS A 129 35.66 9.96 -10.71
C LYS A 129 34.22 9.64 -10.31
N ALA A 130 33.84 9.94 -9.07
CA ALA A 130 32.52 9.67 -8.53
C ALA A 130 31.40 10.43 -9.28
N GLU A 131 31.66 11.68 -9.70
CA GLU A 131 30.73 12.47 -10.53
C GLU A 131 30.53 11.86 -11.92
N LYS A 132 31.61 11.40 -12.57
CA LYS A 132 31.53 10.70 -13.86
C LYS A 132 30.73 9.41 -13.73
N ASP A 133 30.98 8.63 -12.68
CA ASP A 133 30.25 7.40 -12.41
C ASP A 133 28.77 7.66 -12.14
N LEU A 134 28.45 8.67 -11.32
CA LEU A 134 27.07 9.08 -11.05
C LEU A 134 26.34 9.44 -12.34
N LYS A 135 26.95 10.28 -13.18
CA LYS A 135 26.38 10.69 -14.47
C LYS A 135 26.16 9.50 -15.40
N LEU A 136 27.10 8.55 -15.46
CA LEU A 136 26.96 7.35 -16.26
C LEU A 136 25.78 6.48 -15.79
N LYS A 137 25.60 6.34 -14.46
CA LYS A 137 24.48 5.58 -13.89
C LYS A 137 23.14 6.25 -14.16
N GLU A 138 23.06 7.58 -14.07
CA GLU A 138 21.85 8.34 -14.38
C GLU A 138 21.46 8.23 -15.86
N VAL A 139 22.42 8.43 -16.77
CA VAL A 139 22.20 8.27 -18.21
C VAL A 139 21.82 6.83 -18.56
N GLY A 140 22.48 5.84 -17.95
CA GLY A 140 22.16 4.43 -18.12
C GLY A 140 20.73 4.10 -17.68
N GLN A 141 20.29 4.64 -16.54
CA GLN A 141 18.92 4.48 -16.06
C GLN A 141 17.91 5.11 -17.03
N ALA A 142 18.15 6.35 -17.47
CA ALA A 142 17.28 7.04 -18.42
C ALA A 142 17.18 6.30 -19.76
N ARG A 143 18.30 5.80 -20.29
CA ARG A 143 18.34 5.03 -21.53
C ARG A 143 17.59 3.70 -21.39
N SER A 144 17.78 2.99 -20.28
CA SER A 144 17.06 1.75 -19.96
C SER A 144 15.55 1.98 -19.83
N GLN A 145 15.14 3.10 -19.24
CA GLN A 145 13.74 3.47 -19.12
C GLN A 145 13.14 3.79 -20.50
N LYS A 146 13.80 4.63 -21.30
CA LYS A 146 13.37 4.95 -22.66
C LYS A 146 13.19 3.70 -23.54
N LYS A 147 14.11 2.74 -23.44
CA LYS A 147 13.98 1.45 -24.15
C LYS A 147 12.73 0.70 -23.71
N ARG A 148 12.53 0.52 -22.40
CA ARG A 148 11.35 -0.19 -21.86
C ARG A 148 10.05 0.49 -22.26
N ASP A 149 10.01 1.81 -22.22
CA ASP A 149 8.83 2.57 -22.63
C ASP A 149 8.56 2.43 -24.14
N GLY A 150 9.62 2.40 -24.96
CA GLY A 150 9.54 2.10 -26.39
C GLY A 150 9.02 0.69 -26.68
N ASP A 151 9.57 -0.33 -26.00
CA ASP A 151 9.13 -1.72 -26.13
C ASP A 151 7.66 -1.89 -25.73
N ILE A 152 7.20 -1.18 -24.68
CA ILE A 152 5.80 -1.17 -24.25
C ILE A 152 4.91 -0.54 -25.32
N LYS A 153 5.29 0.60 -25.89
CA LYS A 153 4.53 1.26 -26.95
C LYS A 153 4.44 0.38 -28.20
N LEU A 154 5.55 -0.23 -28.60
CA LEU A 154 5.57 -1.14 -29.74
C LEU A 154 4.65 -2.35 -29.51
N LEU A 155 4.64 -2.91 -28.29
CA LEU A 155 3.71 -3.98 -27.95
C LEU A 155 2.25 -3.52 -28.03
N GLN A 156 1.94 -2.30 -27.59
CA GLN A 156 0.59 -1.73 -27.70
C GLN A 156 0.17 -1.54 -29.16
N GLU A 157 1.04 -0.97 -30.00
CA GLU A 157 0.80 -0.80 -31.44
C GLU A 157 0.55 -2.14 -32.15
N LEU A 158 1.28 -3.19 -31.76
CA LEU A 158 1.10 -4.55 -32.29
C LEU A 158 -0.21 -5.19 -31.81
N GLU A 159 -0.62 -4.95 -30.57
CA GLU A 159 -1.93 -5.40 -30.05
C GLU A 159 -3.09 -4.72 -30.80
N GLU A 160 -2.97 -3.44 -31.13
CA GLU A 160 -3.98 -2.69 -31.89
C GLU A 160 -4.05 -3.14 -33.36
N SER A 161 -2.90 -3.42 -33.97
CA SER A 161 -2.83 -3.86 -35.38
C SER A 161 -3.30 -5.30 -35.59
N ASN A 162 -3.13 -6.17 -34.59
CA ASN A 162 -3.47 -7.60 -34.68
C ASN A 162 -4.19 -8.08 -33.40
N PRO A 163 -5.51 -7.87 -33.29
CA PRO A 163 -6.27 -8.22 -32.10
C PRO A 163 -6.26 -9.74 -31.80
N ASP A 164 -6.15 -10.57 -32.84
CA ASP A 164 -6.14 -12.03 -32.74
C ASP A 164 -4.90 -12.58 -32.02
N VAL A 165 -3.78 -11.86 -32.09
CA VAL A 165 -2.50 -12.27 -31.48
C VAL A 165 -2.30 -11.61 -30.11
N SER A 166 -3.17 -10.67 -29.72
CA SER A 166 -3.05 -9.90 -28.49
C SER A 166 -3.00 -10.79 -27.24
N GLY A 167 -3.74 -11.91 -27.22
CA GLY A 167 -3.71 -12.89 -26.14
C GLY A 167 -2.36 -13.59 -25.96
N LEU A 168 -1.56 -13.71 -27.01
CA LEU A 168 -0.21 -14.31 -26.99
C LEU A 168 0.87 -13.29 -26.60
N LEU A 169 0.68 -12.02 -26.96
CA LEU A 169 1.63 -10.92 -26.69
C LEU A 169 1.56 -10.40 -25.26
N ARG A 170 0.42 -10.56 -24.58
CA ARG A 170 0.24 -10.10 -23.20
C ARG A 170 1.15 -10.83 -22.22
N LYS A 171 1.82 -10.05 -21.36
CA LYS A 171 2.57 -10.59 -20.23
C LYS A 171 1.63 -11.30 -19.26
N ARG A 172 1.98 -12.53 -18.90
CA ARG A 172 1.23 -13.31 -17.92
C ARG A 172 1.31 -12.70 -16.52
N PRO A 173 0.24 -12.81 -15.70
CA PRO A 173 0.20 -12.26 -14.36
C PRO A 173 1.14 -13.00 -13.38
N LYS A 174 1.38 -14.29 -13.61
CA LYS A 174 2.27 -15.12 -12.78
C LYS A 174 3.47 -15.60 -13.62
N PRO A 175 4.69 -15.55 -13.07
CA PRO A 175 5.85 -16.16 -13.70
C PRO A 175 5.72 -17.70 -13.71
N GLY A 176 6.29 -18.34 -14.72
CA GLY A 176 6.32 -19.81 -14.84
C GLY A 176 5.42 -20.38 -15.94
N ARG A 177 5.39 -21.72 -16.03
CA ARG A 177 4.52 -22.45 -16.97
C ARG A 177 3.05 -22.29 -16.54
N PRO A 178 2.12 -22.02 -17.47
CA PRO A 178 0.69 -21.95 -17.13
C PRO A 178 0.23 -23.25 -16.54
N ARG A 179 -0.72 -23.18 -15.61
CA ARG A 179 -1.40 -24.39 -15.16
C ARG A 179 -2.22 -24.94 -16.31
N ILE A 180 -2.37 -26.25 -16.36
CA ILE A 180 -3.14 -26.91 -17.43
C ILE A 180 -4.62 -26.48 -17.38
N GLU A 181 -5.12 -26.19 -16.18
CA GLU A 181 -6.44 -25.64 -15.89
C GLU A 181 -6.71 -24.30 -16.61
N ASP A 182 -5.70 -23.43 -16.74
CA ASP A 182 -5.86 -22.11 -17.40
C ASP A 182 -6.08 -22.25 -18.92
N LYS A 183 -5.55 -23.32 -19.53
CA LYS A 183 -5.68 -23.60 -20.97
C LYS A 183 -6.87 -24.50 -21.30
N GLN A 184 -7.24 -25.37 -20.37
CA GLN A 184 -8.28 -26.36 -20.54
C GLN A 184 -9.18 -26.35 -19.29
N PRO A 185 -10.13 -25.40 -19.21
CA PRO A 185 -10.99 -25.26 -18.02
C PRO A 185 -11.89 -26.48 -17.81
N GLU A 186 -12.24 -27.17 -18.90
CA GLU A 186 -13.09 -28.37 -18.86
C GLU A 186 -12.32 -29.65 -18.54
N LEU A 187 -10.98 -29.62 -18.48
CA LEU A 187 -10.18 -30.83 -18.28
C LEU A 187 -10.56 -31.55 -16.98
N LEU A 188 -10.72 -30.80 -15.89
CA LEU A 188 -11.15 -31.33 -14.60
C LEU A 188 -12.54 -31.96 -14.69
N LYS A 189 -13.48 -31.30 -15.39
CA LYS A 189 -14.82 -31.83 -15.63
C LYS A 189 -14.77 -33.13 -16.40
N THR A 190 -14.01 -33.20 -17.51
CA THR A 190 -13.85 -34.43 -18.29
C THR A 190 -13.18 -35.55 -17.50
N ILE A 191 -12.20 -35.26 -16.65
CA ILE A 191 -11.58 -36.27 -15.78
C ILE A 191 -12.60 -36.83 -14.79
N VAL A 192 -13.41 -35.95 -14.18
CA VAL A 192 -14.49 -36.36 -13.28
C VAL A 192 -15.52 -37.21 -14.03
N ASP A 193 -15.99 -36.77 -15.19
CA ASP A 193 -16.98 -37.49 -16.00
C ASP A 193 -16.49 -38.90 -16.37
N ILE A 194 -15.23 -39.02 -16.83
CA ILE A 194 -14.58 -40.31 -17.12
C ILE A 194 -14.51 -41.19 -15.86
N ALA A 195 -14.12 -40.62 -14.72
CA ALA A 195 -14.03 -41.36 -13.46
C ALA A 195 -15.40 -41.83 -12.96
N THR A 196 -16.44 -40.99 -13.02
CA THR A 196 -17.82 -41.38 -12.67
C THR A 196 -18.37 -42.44 -13.61
N TYR A 197 -18.18 -42.30 -14.92
CA TYR A 197 -18.70 -43.28 -15.88
C TYR A 197 -17.96 -44.62 -15.79
N GLY A 198 -16.63 -44.58 -15.65
CA GLY A 198 -15.81 -45.77 -15.41
C GLY A 198 -16.19 -46.49 -14.10
N SER A 199 -16.55 -45.75 -13.05
CA SER A 199 -17.04 -46.35 -11.80
C SER A 199 -18.43 -46.98 -11.91
N GLY A 200 -19.29 -46.48 -12.81
CA GLY A 200 -20.64 -47.00 -13.04
C GLY A 200 -20.72 -48.19 -14.01
N ALA A 201 -19.71 -48.36 -14.86
CA ALA A 201 -19.62 -49.46 -15.84
C ALA A 201 -19.07 -50.77 -15.25
N ASP A 202 -18.40 -50.73 -14.09
CA ASP A 202 -17.98 -51.94 -13.37
C ASP A 202 -19.16 -52.53 -12.56
N GLN A 203 -19.71 -53.64 -13.05
CA GLN A 203 -20.82 -54.35 -12.40
C GLN A 203 -20.51 -54.82 -10.96
N ARG A 204 -19.23 -54.90 -10.57
CA ARG A 204 -18.82 -55.29 -9.21
C ARG A 204 -18.87 -54.15 -8.18
N ARG A 205 -19.09 -52.89 -8.59
CA ARG A 205 -18.97 -51.71 -7.70
C ARG A 205 -20.27 -50.93 -7.46
N ARG A 206 -21.43 -51.47 -7.84
CA ARG A 206 -22.73 -50.79 -7.64
C ARG A 206 -23.13 -50.57 -6.17
N SER A 207 -22.37 -51.05 -5.18
CA SER A 207 -22.76 -51.00 -3.76
C SER A 207 -21.87 -50.19 -2.83
N ASP A 208 -20.70 -49.70 -3.22
CA ASP A 208 -19.80 -49.06 -2.24
C ASP A 208 -19.30 -47.68 -2.66
N THR A 209 -19.71 -46.70 -1.85
CA THR A 209 -19.10 -45.39 -1.60
C THR A 209 -17.77 -45.16 -2.33
N ILE A 210 -17.72 -44.15 -3.20
CA ILE A 210 -16.52 -43.71 -3.92
C ILE A 210 -15.38 -43.55 -2.90
N ARG A 211 -14.40 -44.46 -2.91
CA ARG A 211 -13.23 -44.40 -2.03
C ARG A 211 -12.29 -43.32 -2.58
N THR A 212 -12.35 -42.12 -2.00
CA THR A 212 -11.40 -41.05 -2.32
C THR A 212 -10.06 -41.39 -1.68
N VAL A 213 -9.04 -41.61 -2.50
CA VAL A 213 -7.66 -41.79 -2.06
C VAL A 213 -6.89 -40.48 -2.25
N MET A 214 -6.14 -40.06 -1.25
CA MET A 214 -5.36 -38.82 -1.29
C MET A 214 -3.96 -39.03 -1.87
N THR A 215 -3.42 -40.26 -1.80
CA THR A 215 -2.08 -40.60 -2.25
C THR A 215 -2.04 -41.90 -3.07
N LEU A 216 -1.00 -42.06 -3.88
CA LEU A 216 -0.82 -43.23 -4.78
C LEU A 216 -0.63 -44.54 -4.01
N GLU A 217 -0.10 -44.49 -2.79
CA GLU A 217 0.10 -45.67 -1.93
C GLU A 217 -1.22 -46.27 -1.43
N GLU A 218 -2.28 -45.47 -1.38
CA GLU A 218 -3.63 -45.89 -0.96
C GLU A 218 -4.40 -46.62 -2.08
N LEU A 219 -3.85 -46.67 -3.30
CA LEU A 219 -4.50 -47.28 -4.47
C LEU A 219 -4.17 -48.78 -4.63
N THR A 220 -3.14 -49.27 -3.94
CA THR A 220 -2.64 -50.66 -4.01
C THR A 220 -3.24 -51.58 -2.96
#